data_AF-A0A1J4QCU4-F1
#
_entry.id   AF-A0A1J4QCU4-F1
#
_cell.length_a   1.000
_cell.length_b   1.000
_cell.length_c   1.000
_cell.angle_alpha   90.00
_cell.angle_beta   90.00
_cell.angle_gamma   90.00
#
_symmetry.space_group_name_H-M   'P 1'
#
loop_
_entity.id
_entity.type
_entity.pdbx_description
1 polymer ?
#
loop_
_entity_poly.entity_id
_entity_poly.type
_entity_poly.pdbx_seq_one_letter_code
_entity_poly.pdbx_strand_id
1 'polypeptide(L)'
;MENPLPRRLKAARCAARLTQMQLGQRLGMDENTASARMNQYEKGKHAPDYQTLWRIAEVLDVPVAYFYCDDDALAELICLLAKQPPTTRTELLVALDTNQTSR
;
A
#
# COMPACT_ATOMS: atom_id res chain seq x y z
N MET A 1 -0.47 3.86 19.32
CA MET A 1 -0.04 3.81 17.90
C MET A 1 -1.07 3.00 17.15
N GLU A 2 -1.81 3.63 16.23
CA GLU A 2 -2.84 2.96 15.44
C GLU A 2 -2.19 2.25 14.25
N ASN A 3 -2.70 1.07 13.87
CA ASN A 3 -2.20 0.35 12.71
C ASN A 3 -2.44 1.20 11.44
N PRO A 4 -1.42 1.50 10.61
CA PRO A 4 -1.62 2.30 9.39
C PRO A 4 -2.37 1.56 8.28
N LEU A 5 -2.44 0.23 8.33
CA LEU A 5 -3.02 -0.61 7.28
C LEU A 5 -4.45 -0.22 6.91
N PRO A 6 -5.42 -0.04 7.84
CA PRO A 6 -6.80 0.24 7.48
C PRO A 6 -6.96 1.54 6.68
N ARG A 7 -6.28 2.61 7.11
CA ARG A 7 -6.32 3.90 6.40
C ARG A 7 -5.57 3.86 5.07
N ARG A 8 -4.42 3.17 5.01
CA ARG A 8 -3.63 3.01 3.77
C ARG A 8 -4.39 2.18 2.74
N LEU A 9 -5.03 1.09 3.17
CA LEU A 9 -5.87 0.26 2.30
C LEU A 9 -6.99 1.08 1.67
N LYS A 10 -7.73 1.84 2.49
CA LYS A 10 -8.80 2.71 2.00
C LYS A 10 -8.25 3.77 1.04
N ALA A 11 -7.12 4.40 1.36
CA ALA A 11 -6.50 5.43 0.53
C ALA A 11 -6.08 4.88 -0.85
N ALA A 12 -5.34 3.77 -0.88
CA ALA A 12 -4.92 3.12 -2.13
C ALA A 12 -6.11 2.64 -2.97
N ARG A 13 -7.14 2.06 -2.34
CA ARG A 13 -8.36 1.66 -3.05
C ARG A 13 -9.06 2.84 -3.69
N CYS A 14 -9.22 3.95 -2.96
CA CYS A 14 -9.84 5.16 -3.49
C CYS A 14 -9.00 5.78 -4.63
N ALA A 15 -7.67 5.79 -4.51
CA ALA A 15 -6.78 6.25 -5.57
C ALA A 15 -6.91 5.41 -6.85
N ALA A 16 -7.07 4.08 -6.70
CA ALA A 16 -7.35 3.16 -7.79
C ALA A 16 -8.81 3.23 -8.33
N ARG A 17 -9.65 4.10 -7.77
CA ARG A 17 -11.07 4.29 -8.11
C ARG A 17 -11.90 3.00 -8.03
N LEU A 18 -11.60 2.15 -7.06
CA LEU A 18 -12.34 0.90 -6.83
C LEU A 18 -13.30 1.01 -5.66
N THR A 19 -14.46 0.38 -5.78
CA THR A 19 -15.31 0.08 -4.62
C THR A 19 -14.73 -1.08 -3.81
N GLN A 20 -15.16 -1.23 -2.56
CA GLN A 20 -14.80 -2.39 -1.72
C GLN A 20 -15.19 -3.71 -2.41
N MET A 21 -16.35 -3.74 -3.06
CA MET A 21 -16.82 -4.89 -3.83
C MET A 21 -15.85 -5.22 -4.98
N GLN A 22 -15.51 -4.23 -5.81
CA GLN A 22 -14.62 -4.41 -6.96
C GLN A 22 -13.22 -4.88 -6.53
N LEU A 23 -12.68 -4.35 -5.43
CA LEU A 23 -11.40 -4.84 -4.90
C LEU A 23 -11.50 -6.31 -4.46
N GLY A 24 -12.55 -6.67 -3.72
CA GLY A 24 -12.77 -8.06 -3.31
C GLY A 24 -12.95 -9.01 -4.50
N GLN A 25 -13.71 -8.60 -5.53
CA GLN A 25 -13.87 -9.38 -6.77
C GLN A 25 -12.54 -9.59 -7.49
N ARG A 26 -11.69 -8.56 -7.61
CA ARG A 26 -10.35 -8.68 -8.21
C ARG A 26 -9.42 -9.61 -7.42
N LEU A 27 -9.68 -9.79 -6.12
CA LEU A 27 -8.97 -10.74 -5.27
C LEU A 27 -9.55 -12.17 -5.33
N GLY A 28 -10.56 -12.41 -6.17
CA GLY A 28 -11.23 -13.71 -6.29
C GLY A 28 -12.10 -14.05 -5.07
N MET A 29 -12.58 -13.05 -4.33
CA MET A 29 -13.49 -13.26 -3.21
C MET A 29 -14.92 -13.47 -3.69
N ASP A 30 -15.69 -14.26 -2.94
CA ASP A 30 -17.12 -14.46 -3.17
C ASP A 30 -17.88 -13.13 -3.13
N GLU A 31 -18.72 -12.87 -4.13
CA GLU A 31 -19.42 -11.59 -4.31
C GLU A 31 -20.28 -11.20 -3.10
N ASN A 32 -20.87 -12.18 -2.41
CA ASN A 32 -21.73 -11.91 -1.25
C ASN A 32 -20.93 -11.49 -0.03
N THR A 33 -19.62 -11.76 0.00
CA THR A 33 -18.75 -11.49 1.17
C THR A 33 -17.63 -10.50 0.90
N ALA A 34 -17.33 -10.21 -0.37
CA ALA A 34 -16.24 -9.35 -0.82
C ALA A 34 -16.28 -7.95 -0.18
N SER A 35 -17.41 -7.25 -0.27
CA SER A 35 -17.58 -5.91 0.31
C SER A 35 -17.47 -5.93 1.84
N ALA A 36 -18.07 -6.91 2.50
CA ALA A 36 -18.04 -7.05 3.96
C ALA A 36 -16.60 -7.30 4.46
N ARG A 37 -15.84 -8.18 3.80
CA ARG A 37 -14.46 -8.49 4.16
C ARG A 37 -13.53 -7.30 3.94
N MET A 38 -13.65 -6.59 2.81
CA MET A 38 -12.88 -5.36 2.57
C MET A 38 -13.21 -4.26 3.60
N ASN A 39 -14.47 -4.08 3.93
CA ASN A 39 -14.89 -3.13 4.97
C ASN A 39 -14.30 -3.48 6.34
N GLN A 40 -14.20 -4.76 6.69
CA GLN A 40 -13.56 -5.19 7.95
C GLN A 40 -12.07 -4.85 7.98
N TYR A 41 -11.37 -5.00 6.84
CA TYR A 41 -9.96 -4.59 6.71
C TYR A 41 -9.79 -3.07 6.83
N GLU A 42 -10.63 -2.28 6.12
CA GLU A 42 -10.57 -0.82 6.16
C GLU A 42 -10.99 -0.20 7.49
N LYS A 43 -11.74 -0.93 8.32
CA LYS A 43 -12.07 -0.53 9.70
C LYS A 43 -11.09 -1.10 10.74
N GLY A 44 -10.11 -1.90 10.32
CA GLY A 44 -9.17 -2.55 11.23
C GLY A 44 -9.79 -3.61 12.15
N LYS A 45 -11.01 -4.08 11.87
CA LYS A 45 -11.65 -5.16 12.63
C LYS A 45 -10.92 -6.49 12.44
N HIS A 46 -10.44 -6.72 11.21
CA HIS A 46 -9.55 -7.80 10.87
C HIS A 46 -8.37 -7.25 10.07
N ALA A 47 -7.23 -7.91 10.15
CA ALA A 47 -6.09 -7.63 9.28
C ALA A 47 -6.00 -8.75 8.23
N PRO A 48 -5.78 -8.42 6.94
CA PRO A 48 -5.38 -9.43 5.98
C PRO A 48 -4.03 -10.01 6.40
N ASP A 49 -3.83 -11.31 6.14
CA ASP A 49 -2.49 -11.88 6.21
C ASP A 49 -1.57 -11.28 5.14
N TYR A 50 -0.26 -11.52 5.27
CA TYR A 50 0.73 -10.93 4.36
C TYR A 50 0.49 -11.33 2.90
N GLN A 51 0.10 -12.57 2.63
CA GLN A 51 -0.17 -13.05 1.26
C GLN A 51 -1.39 -12.34 0.64
N THR A 52 -2.45 -12.12 1.42
CA THR A 52 -3.62 -11.35 1.00
C THR A 52 -3.27 -9.90 0.79
N LEU A 53 -2.48 -9.30 1.69
CA LEU A 53 -2.04 -7.92 1.56
C LEU A 53 -1.14 -7.72 0.34
N TRP A 54 -0.29 -8.69 0.01
CA TRP A 54 0.53 -8.67 -1.19
C TRP A 54 -0.32 -8.68 -2.47
N ARG A 55 -1.32 -9.56 -2.54
CA ARG A 55 -2.29 -9.57 -3.67
C ARG A 55 -3.08 -8.27 -3.77
N ILE A 56 -3.47 -7.69 -2.64
CA ILE A 56 -4.09 -6.36 -2.59
C ILE A 56 -3.14 -5.31 -3.17
N ALA A 57 -1.85 -5.36 -2.82
CA ALA A 57 -0.83 -4.46 -3.31
C ALA A 57 -0.71 -4.50 -4.84
N GLU A 58 -0.70 -5.71 -5.43
CA GLU A 58 -0.69 -5.91 -6.88
C GLU A 58 -1.92 -5.31 -7.55
N VAL A 59 -3.12 -5.59 -7.02
CA VAL A 59 -4.38 -5.09 -7.60
C VAL A 59 -4.47 -3.56 -7.54
N LEU A 60 -3.86 -2.95 -6.52
CA LEU A 60 -3.88 -1.51 -6.29
C LEU A 60 -2.68 -0.77 -6.88
N ASP A 61 -1.74 -1.47 -7.51
CA ASP A 61 -0.50 -0.92 -8.09
C ASP A 61 0.30 -0.07 -7.08
N VAL A 62 0.46 -0.60 -5.86
CA VAL A 62 1.27 0.01 -4.79
C VAL A 62 2.21 -1.02 -4.17
N PRO A 63 3.39 -0.62 -3.64
CA PRO A 63 4.26 -1.53 -2.91
C PRO A 63 3.60 -2.03 -1.63
N VAL A 64 3.79 -3.30 -1.25
CA VAL A 64 3.24 -3.84 0.01
C VAL A 64 3.70 -3.04 1.25
N ALA A 65 4.91 -2.47 1.20
CA ALA A 65 5.45 -1.61 2.26
C ALA A 65 4.59 -0.36 2.53
N TYR A 66 3.85 0.14 1.54
CA TYR A 66 2.93 1.27 1.68
C TYR A 66 1.90 1.05 2.80
N PHE A 67 1.40 -0.18 2.96
CA PHE A 67 0.37 -0.49 3.96
C PHE A 67 0.88 -0.47 5.40
N TYR A 68 2.20 -0.55 5.60
CA TYR A 68 2.85 -0.52 6.90
C TYR A 68 3.43 0.85 7.26
N CYS A 69 3.33 1.82 6.35
CA CYS A 69 3.93 3.14 6.53
C CYS A 69 2.92 4.10 7.19
N ASP A 70 3.24 4.61 8.37
CA ASP A 70 2.41 5.56 9.11
C ASP A 70 2.72 7.03 8.79
N ASP A 71 3.85 7.34 8.17
CA ASP A 71 4.14 8.68 7.68
C ASP A 71 3.58 8.88 6.27
N ASP A 72 2.83 9.97 6.03
CA ASP A 72 2.19 10.23 4.75
C ASP A 72 3.19 10.58 3.64
N ALA A 73 4.23 11.36 3.96
CA ALA A 73 5.27 11.72 2.99
C ALA A 73 6.13 10.51 2.62
N LEU A 74 6.47 9.66 3.59
CA LEU A 74 7.21 8.43 3.35
C LEU A 74 6.38 7.42 2.55
N ALA A 75 5.07 7.31 2.80
CA ALA A 75 4.20 6.44 2.03
C ALA A 75 4.11 6.87 0.56
N GLU A 76 4.02 8.17 0.31
CA GLU A 76 4.07 8.71 -1.06
C GLU A 76 5.44 8.46 -1.71
N LEU A 77 6.53 8.67 -0.98
CA LEU A 77 7.89 8.39 -1.46
C LEU A 77 8.08 6.92 -1.84
N ILE A 78 7.57 5.98 -1.03
CA ILE A 78 7.58 4.54 -1.33
C ILE A 78 6.91 4.27 -2.69
N CYS A 79 5.76 4.86 -2.95
CA CYS A 79 5.04 4.70 -4.22
C CYS A 79 5.80 5.33 -5.40
N LEU A 80 6.39 6.52 -5.21
CA LEU A 80 7.17 7.19 -6.26
C LEU A 80 8.43 6.39 -6.61
N LEU A 81 9.17 5.92 -5.61
CA LEU A 81 10.37 5.11 -5.78
C LEU A 81 10.06 3.80 -6.52
N ALA A 82 8.94 3.15 -6.18
CA ALA A 82 8.53 1.91 -6.83
C ALA A 82 8.22 2.04 -8.33
N LYS A 83 7.96 3.26 -8.81
CA LYS A 83 7.77 3.55 -10.23
C LYS A 83 9.07 3.93 -10.95
N GLN A 84 10.15 4.19 -10.22
CA GLN A 84 11.45 4.51 -10.81
C GLN A 84 12.19 3.25 -11.28
N PRO A 85 13.05 3.36 -12.32
CA PRO A 85 13.99 2.30 -12.68
C PRO A 85 14.95 1.93 -11.54
N PRO A 86 15.46 0.69 -11.49
CA PRO A 86 16.41 0.27 -10.46
C PRO A 86 17.66 1.15 -10.37
N THR A 87 18.17 1.65 -11.51
CA THR A 87 19.34 2.54 -11.57
C THR A 87 19.07 3.86 -10.83
N THR A 88 17.96 4.51 -11.12
CA THR A 88 17.53 5.76 -10.46
C THR A 88 17.35 5.56 -8.96
N ARG A 89 16.83 4.41 -8.51
CA ARG A 89 16.71 4.12 -7.07
C ARG A 89 18.09 4.08 -6.40
N THR A 90 19.06 3.41 -7.01
CA THR A 90 20.43 3.34 -6.48
C THR A 90 21.09 4.71 -6.46
N GLU A 91 20.93 5.51 -7.52
CA GLU A 91 21.44 6.88 -7.57
C GLU A 91 20.83 7.77 -6.47
N LEU A 92 19.52 7.66 -6.24
CA LEU A 92 18.83 8.37 -5.17
C LEU A 92 19.32 7.93 -3.78
N LEU A 93 19.57 6.64 -3.57
CA LEU A 93 20.12 6.14 -2.31
C LEU A 93 21.50 6.74 -2.04
N VAL A 94 22.39 6.76 -3.03
CA VAL A 94 23.73 7.38 -2.91
C VAL A 94 23.62 8.88 -2.65
N ALA A 95 22.74 9.59 -3.37
CA ALA A 95 22.54 11.02 -3.18
C ALA A 95 22.03 11.36 -1.78
N LEU A 96 21.11 10.57 -1.22
CA LEU A 96 20.56 10.80 0.13
C LEU A 96 21.57 10.45 1.23
N ASP A 97 22.44 9.46 1.00
CA ASP A 97 23.51 9.06 1.92
C ASP A 97 24.65 10.09 1.96
N THR A 98 25.12 10.55 0.80
CA THR A 98 26.20 11.55 0.67
C THR A 98 25.85 12.92 1.26
N ASN A 99 24.56 13.29 1.29
CA ASN A 99 24.09 14.50 1.97
C ASN A 99 24.20 14.44 3.51
N GLN A 100 24.44 13.27 4.10
CA GLN A 100 24.69 13.11 5.54
C GLN A 100 26.17 13.28 5.91
N THR A 101 27.09 13.13 4.95
CA THR A 101 28.55 13.23 5.18
C THR A 101 29.09 14.67 5.08
N SER A 102 28.25 15.64 4.69
CA SER A 102 28.63 17.06 4.59
C SER A 102 28.24 17.90 5.83
N ARG A 103 28.02 17.26 6.98
CA ARG A 103 27.84 17.91 8.29
C ARG A 103 28.93 17.48 9.27
#